data_AF-A0A674DX48-F1
#
_entry.id   AF-A0A674DX48-F1
#
_cell.length_a   1.000
_cell.length_b   1.000
_cell.length_c   1.000
_cell.angle_alpha   90.00
_cell.angle_beta   90.00
_cell.angle_gamma   90.00
#
_symmetry.space_group_name_H-M   'P 1'
#
loop_
_entity.id
_entity.type
_entity.pdbx_description
1 polymer ?
#
loop_
_entity_poly.entity_id
_entity_poly.type
_entity_poly.pdbx_seq_one_letter_code
_entity_poly.pdbx_strand_id
1 'polypeptide(L)'
;FDGCLVTVARVRYPAMVDVGKWPLFTLLGAQEVSRIRQACVFGTSANEAIYITQDDEVFVFGLNCSNCLGTGDSQSTMVPKKLDFLRGKKVVSLSYGSGPHVLLATEGGELFAWGHNGYSQLGNGTTNQGVSPILVSTNLQNKKITQVACGSHHSLALTHDGEVFAWGYNNCGQVGSGATANQPTPRRVTNCLQGKVVMGIACGQTSSMAVLDNGEVFGWGYNGNGQLGVGNNGNQLTPCRLAALQGLCVLQITSGYAHSLALTDEGLLYAWGANTYGQLGTGNKSNQLSPVHIMAEKESRIVEIAACHSTHTSACKTQSGQVYMWGQCRGQSIVLPHLTHFSCTDDVFACFATPSVMWRLLSMEYDDFLTVAQSLRKEFDSPETADLKFSVDGKYIHVHKAVLKIRCEHFRSMFQSHWTEDMKEVIEIDQFSYPVYRSFLEFLYTDNVDLPPEDAIGLLDLATSYCENRLKRLCQHIIKRGITVENAFSLLSAAVRYDAEDLEEFCFKFCVNHLTEVTQTAAFWQIDGNMLKEFICRASRCGAFKN
;
A
#
# COMPACT_ATOMS: atom_id res chain seq x y z
N PHE A 1 36.89 -12.80 19.15
CA PHE A 1 36.10 -13.98 19.51
C PHE A 1 34.82 -13.52 20.14
N ASP A 2 33.67 -13.37 19.50
CA ASP A 2 33.15 -13.34 18.12
C ASP A 2 31.79 -12.63 18.34
N GLY A 3 31.30 -11.69 17.56
CA GLY A 3 31.14 -11.71 16.12
C GLY A 3 29.65 -11.50 15.82
N CYS A 4 29.38 -10.54 14.93
CA CYS A 4 28.14 -10.36 14.14
C CYS A 4 26.88 -9.81 14.84
N LEU A 5 26.02 -9.01 14.20
CA LEU A 5 26.08 -8.02 13.11
C LEU A 5 24.60 -7.60 12.94
N VAL A 6 24.35 -6.30 12.98
CA VAL A 6 23.36 -5.55 12.18
C VAL A 6 21.89 -6.01 12.17
N THR A 7 21.01 -5.10 12.59
CA THR A 7 19.84 -4.81 11.77
C THR A 7 19.57 -3.32 11.73
N VAL A 8 19.58 -2.79 10.51
CA VAL A 8 19.38 -1.39 10.14
C VAL A 8 17.99 -0.95 10.58
N ALA A 9 17.92 0.05 11.47
CA ALA A 9 16.70 0.77 11.76
C ALA A 9 16.29 1.55 10.50
N ARG A 10 15.31 1.03 9.75
CA ARG A 10 14.65 1.79 8.68
C ARG A 10 13.83 2.91 9.31
N VAL A 11 14.05 4.11 8.79
CA VAL A 11 13.32 5.35 9.10
C VAL A 11 11.82 5.11 8.95
N ARG A 12 11.05 5.43 9.99
CA ARG A 12 9.59 5.34 10.01
C ARG A 12 8.99 6.53 9.25
N TYR A 13 8.34 6.27 8.13
CA TYR A 13 7.43 7.22 7.49
C TYR A 13 6.08 7.19 8.24
N PRO A 14 5.42 8.32 8.52
CA PRO A 14 3.98 8.34 8.70
C PRO A 14 3.36 7.88 7.38
N ALA A 15 2.65 6.77 7.41
CA ALA A 15 2.24 6.08 6.20
C ALA A 15 1.04 6.75 5.55
N MET A 16 1.29 7.47 4.46
CA MET A 16 0.30 7.70 3.44
C MET A 16 -0.14 6.32 2.91
N VAL A 17 -1.44 6.04 2.92
CA VAL A 17 -1.99 4.87 2.23
C VAL A 17 -1.56 5.00 0.76
N ASP A 18 -0.87 4.01 0.21
CA ASP A 18 -0.27 4.09 -1.13
C ASP A 18 -0.77 2.93 -2.01
N VAL A 19 -1.41 3.26 -3.12
CA VAL A 19 -1.78 2.27 -4.15
C VAL A 19 -0.56 1.62 -4.81
N GLY A 20 0.62 2.22 -4.71
CA GLY A 20 1.88 1.68 -5.25
C GLY A 20 2.28 0.31 -4.68
N LYS A 21 1.74 -0.12 -3.54
CA LYS A 21 1.94 -1.48 -3.00
C LYS A 21 1.15 -2.56 -3.75
N TRP A 22 0.20 -2.15 -4.60
CA TRP A 22 -0.62 -3.04 -5.39
C TRP A 22 -0.04 -3.11 -6.80
N PRO A 23 0.48 -4.27 -7.27
CA PRO A 23 1.26 -4.36 -8.50
C PRO A 23 0.59 -3.77 -9.75
N LEU A 24 -0.75 -3.83 -9.86
CA LEU A 24 -1.48 -3.24 -10.98
C LEU A 24 -1.24 -1.72 -11.11
N PHE A 25 -1.20 -0.99 -9.99
CA PHE A 25 -1.05 0.47 -10.01
C PHE A 25 0.38 0.92 -10.36
N THR A 26 1.36 0.02 -10.37
CA THR A 26 2.72 0.33 -10.83
C THR A 26 2.81 0.62 -12.32
N LEU A 27 1.75 0.29 -13.07
CA LEU A 27 1.61 0.59 -14.50
C LEU A 27 1.23 2.05 -14.78
N LEU A 28 0.77 2.79 -13.76
CA LEU A 28 0.31 4.17 -13.90
C LEU A 28 1.46 5.14 -13.67
N GLY A 29 1.44 6.26 -14.39
CA GLY A 29 2.40 7.34 -14.18
C GLY A 29 2.19 8.05 -12.83
N ALA A 30 3.24 8.66 -12.28
CA ALA A 30 3.17 9.34 -10.97
C ALA A 30 2.07 10.41 -10.89
N GLN A 31 1.82 11.14 -11.98
CA GLN A 31 0.74 12.14 -12.06
C GLN A 31 -0.66 11.52 -12.00
N GLU A 32 -0.83 10.33 -12.55
CA GLU A 32 -2.11 9.63 -12.52
C GLU A 32 -2.36 9.04 -11.14
N VAL A 33 -1.33 8.40 -10.56
CA VAL A 33 -1.36 7.90 -9.18
C VAL A 33 -1.70 9.03 -8.19
N SER A 34 -1.14 10.22 -8.36
CA SER A 34 -1.44 11.37 -7.49
C SER A 34 -2.89 11.87 -7.60
N ARG A 35 -3.61 11.54 -8.68
CA ARG A 35 -5.02 11.90 -8.83
C ARG A 35 -5.95 10.88 -8.18
N ILE A 36 -5.46 9.70 -7.78
CA ILE A 36 -6.29 8.64 -7.20
C ILE A 36 -6.75 9.04 -5.79
N ARG A 37 -8.05 9.10 -5.59
CA ARG A 37 -8.72 9.32 -4.30
C ARG A 37 -9.13 8.00 -3.65
N GLN A 38 -9.62 7.05 -4.45
CA GLN A 38 -10.00 5.73 -3.96
C GLN A 38 -9.63 4.63 -4.95
N ALA A 39 -9.42 3.42 -4.46
CA ALA A 39 -9.07 2.27 -5.31
C ALA A 39 -9.62 0.96 -4.76
N CYS A 40 -9.83 -0.01 -5.65
CA CYS A 40 -10.19 -1.39 -5.33
C CYS A 40 -9.47 -2.33 -6.31
N VAL A 41 -8.58 -3.18 -5.80
CA VAL A 41 -8.03 -4.34 -6.53
C VAL A 41 -8.83 -5.58 -6.16
N PHE A 42 -9.30 -6.30 -7.16
CA PHE A 42 -10.21 -7.41 -6.97
C PHE A 42 -9.96 -8.55 -7.97
N GLY A 43 -10.80 -9.57 -7.88
CA GLY A 43 -10.77 -10.74 -8.76
C GLY A 43 -9.95 -11.91 -8.24
N THR A 44 -10.09 -13.06 -8.90
CA THR A 44 -9.55 -14.35 -8.43
C THR A 44 -8.02 -14.34 -8.34
N SER A 45 -7.37 -13.55 -9.19
CA SER A 45 -5.92 -13.42 -9.25
C SER A 45 -5.43 -12.02 -8.89
N ALA A 46 -6.30 -11.15 -8.36
CA ALA A 46 -5.98 -9.74 -8.09
C ALA A 46 -5.48 -8.96 -9.31
N ASN A 47 -6.08 -9.20 -10.48
CA ASN A 47 -5.63 -8.63 -11.75
C ASN A 47 -6.62 -7.60 -12.30
N GLU A 48 -7.60 -7.18 -11.49
CA GLU A 48 -8.66 -6.27 -11.87
C GLU A 48 -8.65 -5.08 -10.92
N ALA A 49 -8.74 -3.86 -11.46
CA ALA A 49 -8.72 -2.64 -10.66
C ALA A 49 -9.82 -1.67 -11.10
N ILE A 50 -10.48 -1.08 -10.10
CA ILE A 50 -11.31 0.12 -10.23
C ILE A 50 -10.65 1.20 -9.37
N TYR A 51 -10.49 2.41 -9.89
CA TYR A 51 -10.09 3.56 -9.08
C TYR A 51 -10.91 4.79 -9.41
N ILE A 52 -10.96 5.70 -8.45
CA ILE A 52 -11.74 6.94 -8.49
C ILE A 52 -10.76 8.08 -8.27
N THR A 53 -10.81 9.09 -9.13
CA THR A 53 -9.96 10.27 -9.02
C THR A 53 -10.50 11.29 -8.02
N GLN A 54 -9.72 12.32 -7.71
CA GLN A 54 -10.16 13.49 -6.94
C GLN A 54 -11.33 14.23 -7.60
N ASP A 55 -11.48 14.12 -8.92
CA ASP A 55 -12.57 14.71 -9.70
C ASP A 55 -13.81 13.79 -9.80
N ASP A 56 -13.87 12.73 -8.97
CA ASP A 56 -14.91 11.69 -8.97
C ASP A 56 -15.06 10.96 -10.34
N GLU A 57 -13.99 10.91 -11.14
CA GLU A 57 -13.97 10.11 -12.36
C GLU A 57 -13.60 8.66 -12.04
N VAL A 58 -14.35 7.70 -12.57
CA VAL A 58 -14.14 6.27 -12.34
C VAL A 58 -13.40 5.65 -13.51
N PHE A 59 -12.30 4.96 -13.21
CA PHE A 59 -11.46 4.27 -14.18
C PHE A 59 -11.32 2.79 -13.84
N VAL A 60 -11.13 1.99 -14.88
CA VAL A 60 -10.94 0.54 -14.81
C VAL A 60 -9.78 0.08 -15.67
N PHE A 61 -9.07 -0.94 -15.21
CA PHE A 61 -8.07 -1.65 -16.00
C PHE A 61 -7.78 -3.02 -15.38
N GLY A 62 -7.04 -3.83 -16.13
CA GLY A 62 -6.67 -5.19 -15.79
C GLY A 62 -7.34 -6.24 -16.66
N LEU A 63 -7.50 -7.42 -16.09
CA LEU A 63 -8.19 -8.56 -16.70
C LEU A 63 -9.70 -8.30 -16.75
N ASN A 64 -10.34 -8.56 -17.88
CA ASN A 64 -11.78 -8.38 -18.02
C ASN A 64 -12.54 -9.71 -18.03
N CYS A 65 -12.26 -10.56 -17.03
CA CYS A 65 -12.91 -11.85 -16.95
C CYS A 65 -14.38 -11.69 -16.55
N SER A 66 -15.29 -12.37 -17.26
CA SER A 66 -16.75 -12.20 -17.09
C SER A 66 -17.26 -10.76 -17.27
N ASN A 67 -16.54 -9.92 -18.02
CA ASN A 67 -16.86 -8.52 -18.26
C ASN A 67 -16.85 -7.63 -16.99
N CYS A 68 -16.04 -7.99 -16.00
CA CYS A 68 -15.99 -7.32 -14.70
C CYS A 68 -15.45 -5.88 -14.73
N LEU A 69 -14.83 -5.43 -15.83
CA LEU A 69 -14.45 -4.03 -15.99
C LEU A 69 -15.62 -3.14 -16.42
N GLY A 70 -16.70 -3.69 -16.96
CA GLY A 70 -17.89 -2.92 -17.33
C GLY A 70 -17.67 -1.95 -18.51
N THR A 71 -16.67 -2.21 -19.36
CA THR A 71 -16.25 -1.34 -20.48
C THR A 71 -17.16 -1.39 -21.70
N GLY A 72 -18.21 -2.22 -21.70
CA GLY A 72 -19.05 -2.50 -22.88
C GLY A 72 -18.45 -3.52 -23.84
N ASP A 73 -17.30 -4.09 -23.48
CA ASP A 73 -16.61 -5.13 -24.23
C ASP A 73 -16.07 -6.22 -23.27
N SER A 74 -15.55 -7.30 -23.84
CA SER A 74 -14.90 -8.40 -23.09
C SER A 74 -13.36 -8.29 -23.14
N GLN A 75 -12.81 -7.14 -23.51
CA GLN A 75 -11.38 -6.98 -23.72
C GLN A 75 -10.69 -6.57 -22.43
N SER A 76 -9.59 -7.24 -22.11
CA SER A 76 -8.70 -6.83 -21.02
C SER A 76 -7.86 -5.62 -21.48
N THR A 77 -7.48 -4.75 -20.54
CA THR A 77 -6.70 -3.56 -20.86
C THR A 77 -5.72 -3.26 -19.75
N MET A 78 -4.46 -2.96 -20.09
CA MET A 78 -3.49 -2.45 -19.12
C MET A 78 -3.47 -0.92 -19.09
N VAL A 79 -4.21 -0.27 -19.99
CA VAL A 79 -4.42 1.17 -20.03
C VAL A 79 -5.74 1.47 -19.34
N PRO A 80 -5.79 2.41 -18.37
CA PRO A 80 -7.03 2.84 -17.76
C PRO A 80 -8.07 3.30 -18.77
N LYS A 81 -9.27 2.72 -18.66
CA LYS A 81 -10.46 3.13 -19.38
C LYS A 81 -11.39 3.83 -18.41
N LYS A 82 -11.86 5.02 -18.78
CA LYS A 82 -12.86 5.77 -18.03
C LYS A 82 -14.24 5.12 -18.22
N LEU A 83 -15.02 5.00 -17.13
CA LEU A 83 -16.42 4.59 -17.17
C LEU A 83 -17.32 5.82 -17.29
N ASP A 84 -17.52 6.31 -18.51
CA ASP A 84 -18.28 7.55 -18.77
C ASP A 84 -19.73 7.52 -18.28
N PHE A 85 -20.32 6.32 -18.15
CA PHE A 85 -21.66 6.16 -17.60
C PHE A 85 -21.78 6.58 -16.12
N LEU A 86 -20.67 6.56 -15.37
CA LEU A 86 -20.61 7.02 -13.98
C LEU A 86 -20.20 8.50 -13.86
N ARG A 87 -20.12 9.23 -14.97
CA ARG A 87 -19.71 10.64 -14.97
C ARG A 87 -20.63 11.49 -14.09
N GLY A 88 -20.01 12.26 -13.19
CA GLY A 88 -20.72 13.14 -12.25
C GLY A 88 -21.41 12.40 -11.11
N LYS A 89 -21.15 11.09 -10.94
CA LYS A 89 -21.67 10.30 -9.83
C LYS A 89 -20.56 9.99 -8.84
N LYS A 90 -20.66 10.58 -7.65
CA LYS A 90 -19.73 10.31 -6.56
C LYS A 90 -19.98 8.92 -5.98
N VAL A 91 -18.96 8.05 -6.02
CA VAL A 91 -19.02 6.69 -5.49
C VAL A 91 -18.85 6.71 -3.97
N VAL A 92 -19.70 5.97 -3.25
CA VAL A 92 -19.66 5.87 -1.78
C VAL A 92 -19.42 4.46 -1.27
N SER A 93 -19.77 3.44 -2.05
CA SER A 93 -19.52 2.05 -1.70
C SER A 93 -19.30 1.20 -2.95
N LEU A 94 -18.37 0.26 -2.87
CA LEU A 94 -18.04 -0.68 -3.93
C LEU A 94 -17.75 -2.04 -3.32
N SER A 95 -18.32 -3.09 -3.90
CA SER A 95 -18.03 -4.47 -3.54
C SER A 95 -17.99 -5.36 -4.76
N TYR A 96 -17.33 -6.50 -4.66
CA TYR A 96 -17.15 -7.44 -5.76
C TYR A 96 -17.27 -8.88 -5.27
N GLY A 97 -17.69 -9.79 -6.14
CA GLY A 97 -17.74 -11.22 -5.84
C GLY A 97 -16.77 -12.08 -6.67
N SER A 98 -17.03 -13.39 -6.72
CA SER A 98 -16.20 -14.37 -7.43
C SER A 98 -16.71 -14.63 -8.86
N GLY A 99 -15.77 -14.82 -9.80
CA GLY A 99 -16.05 -14.65 -11.23
C GLY A 99 -16.61 -13.24 -11.39
N PRO A 100 -15.79 -12.18 -11.43
CA PRO A 100 -16.17 -11.01 -10.66
C PRO A 100 -17.44 -10.35 -11.20
N HIS A 101 -18.38 -10.14 -10.29
CA HIS A 101 -19.46 -9.20 -10.44
C HIS A 101 -19.17 -8.04 -9.51
N VAL A 102 -19.52 -6.83 -9.93
CA VAL A 102 -19.26 -5.60 -9.17
C VAL A 102 -20.58 -4.95 -8.84
N LEU A 103 -20.72 -4.49 -7.60
CA LEU A 103 -21.75 -3.58 -7.15
C LEU A 103 -21.12 -2.25 -6.78
N LEU A 104 -21.79 -1.16 -7.17
CA LEU A 104 -21.34 0.19 -6.90
C LEU A 104 -22.53 1.04 -6.48
N ALA A 105 -22.44 1.66 -5.30
CA ALA A 105 -23.40 2.64 -4.82
C ALA A 105 -22.84 4.05 -4.91
N THR A 106 -23.71 5.01 -5.22
CA THR A 106 -23.36 6.42 -5.37
C THR A 106 -23.98 7.28 -4.26
N GLU A 107 -23.48 8.50 -4.07
CA GLU A 107 -23.98 9.46 -3.07
C GLU A 107 -25.45 9.84 -3.30
N GLY A 108 -25.90 9.80 -4.56
CA GLY A 108 -27.29 9.96 -4.98
C GLY A 108 -28.20 8.79 -4.57
N GLY A 109 -27.66 7.69 -4.06
CA GLY A 109 -28.40 6.50 -3.66
C GLY A 109 -28.60 5.45 -4.75
N GLU A 110 -28.06 5.69 -5.95
CA GLU A 110 -28.20 4.78 -7.08
C GLU A 110 -27.27 3.56 -6.91
N LEU A 111 -27.75 2.39 -7.31
CA LEU A 111 -27.02 1.13 -7.30
C LEU A 111 -26.77 0.65 -8.73
N PHE A 112 -25.50 0.43 -9.06
CA PHE A 112 -25.06 -0.12 -10.33
C PHE A 112 -24.48 -1.53 -10.15
N ALA A 113 -24.69 -2.39 -11.14
CA ALA A 113 -24.15 -3.74 -11.18
C ALA A 113 -23.62 -4.11 -12.58
N TRP A 114 -22.53 -4.88 -12.66
CA TRP A 114 -22.03 -5.48 -13.91
C TRP A 114 -21.10 -6.66 -13.63
N GLY A 115 -20.60 -7.30 -14.70
CA GLY A 115 -19.73 -8.46 -14.63
C GLY A 115 -20.52 -9.77 -14.66
N HIS A 116 -20.09 -10.74 -13.85
CA HIS A 116 -20.68 -12.07 -13.90
C HIS A 116 -22.16 -12.09 -13.46
N ASN A 117 -23.01 -12.86 -14.13
CA ASN A 117 -24.44 -12.97 -13.77
C ASN A 117 -25.03 -14.39 -13.80
N GLY A 118 -24.20 -15.45 -13.77
CA GLY A 118 -24.68 -16.84 -13.92
C GLY A 118 -25.76 -17.28 -12.91
N TYR A 119 -25.83 -16.63 -11.75
CA TYR A 119 -26.81 -16.91 -10.68
C TYR A 119 -27.70 -15.69 -10.35
N SER A 120 -27.82 -14.75 -11.29
CA SER A 120 -28.58 -13.51 -11.15
C SER A 120 -28.06 -12.52 -10.12
N GLN A 121 -26.77 -12.57 -9.75
CA GLN A 121 -26.14 -11.63 -8.82
C GLN A 121 -26.15 -10.15 -9.26
N LEU A 122 -26.48 -9.85 -10.53
CA LEU A 122 -26.67 -8.46 -10.98
C LEU A 122 -28.06 -7.90 -10.65
N GLY A 123 -29.02 -8.72 -10.22
CA GLY A 123 -30.32 -8.25 -9.73
C GLY A 123 -31.24 -7.68 -10.81
N ASN A 124 -30.98 -8.00 -12.07
CA ASN A 124 -31.67 -7.42 -13.24
C ASN A 124 -32.76 -8.30 -13.84
N GLY A 125 -33.17 -9.36 -13.15
CA GLY A 125 -34.18 -10.29 -13.66
C GLY A 125 -33.65 -11.33 -14.65
N THR A 126 -32.34 -11.34 -14.95
CA THR A 126 -31.75 -12.24 -15.96
C THR A 126 -30.55 -13.02 -15.39
N THR A 127 -29.97 -13.89 -16.22
CA THR A 127 -28.68 -14.57 -15.97
C THR A 127 -27.60 -14.18 -16.99
N ASN A 128 -27.85 -13.14 -17.79
CA ASN A 128 -26.92 -12.68 -18.83
C ASN A 128 -25.79 -11.86 -18.20
N GLN A 129 -24.54 -12.10 -18.64
CA GLN A 129 -23.37 -11.36 -18.18
C GLN A 129 -23.54 -9.86 -18.45
N GLY A 130 -23.16 -9.01 -17.49
CA GLY A 130 -23.25 -7.56 -17.61
C GLY A 130 -21.98 -6.98 -18.22
N VAL A 131 -21.99 -6.69 -19.52
CA VAL A 131 -20.85 -6.06 -20.23
C VAL A 131 -20.63 -4.59 -19.86
N SER A 132 -21.66 -3.92 -19.34
CA SER A 132 -21.64 -2.53 -18.89
C SER A 132 -22.43 -2.37 -17.59
N PRO A 133 -22.13 -1.34 -16.77
CA PRO A 133 -22.92 -0.98 -15.60
C PRO A 133 -24.40 -0.79 -15.95
N ILE A 134 -25.26 -1.47 -15.19
CA ILE A 134 -26.71 -1.29 -15.26
C ILE A 134 -27.24 -0.74 -13.95
N LEU A 135 -28.24 0.16 -14.03
CA LEU A 135 -28.95 0.64 -12.85
C LEU A 135 -29.88 -0.46 -12.33
N VAL A 136 -29.70 -0.86 -11.08
CA VAL A 136 -30.57 -1.83 -10.40
C VAL A 136 -31.68 -1.08 -9.67
N SER A 137 -32.88 -1.06 -10.25
CA SER A 137 -34.02 -0.28 -9.72
C SER A 137 -35.20 -1.13 -9.24
N THR A 138 -35.31 -2.37 -9.71
CA THR A 138 -36.42 -3.27 -9.35
C THR A 138 -36.46 -3.50 -7.83
N ASN A 139 -37.60 -3.22 -7.21
CA ASN A 139 -37.84 -3.27 -5.75
C ASN A 139 -37.02 -2.30 -4.90
N LEU A 140 -36.20 -1.45 -5.53
CA LEU A 140 -35.39 -0.41 -4.87
C LEU A 140 -35.91 1.00 -5.18
N GLN A 141 -37.13 1.12 -5.72
CA GLN A 141 -37.70 2.43 -6.01
C GLN A 141 -37.84 3.25 -4.71
N ASN A 142 -37.40 4.51 -4.75
CA ASN A 142 -37.35 5.41 -3.61
C ASN A 142 -36.44 4.95 -2.44
N LYS A 143 -35.50 4.04 -2.69
CA LYS A 143 -34.50 3.63 -1.70
C LYS A 143 -33.15 4.25 -2.03
N LYS A 144 -32.53 4.89 -1.04
CA LYS A 144 -31.18 5.43 -1.13
C LYS A 144 -30.20 4.37 -0.64
N ILE A 145 -29.40 3.77 -1.53
CA ILE A 145 -28.40 2.77 -1.15
C ILE A 145 -27.14 3.47 -0.59
N THR A 146 -26.65 2.99 0.56
CA THR A 146 -25.48 3.55 1.25
C THR A 146 -24.30 2.59 1.31
N GLN A 147 -24.55 1.28 1.36
CA GLN A 147 -23.52 0.24 1.40
C GLN A 147 -23.90 -0.95 0.51
N VAL A 148 -22.90 -1.57 -0.10
CA VAL A 148 -23.03 -2.84 -0.84
C VAL A 148 -22.05 -3.87 -0.30
N ALA A 149 -22.43 -5.14 -0.39
CA ALA A 149 -21.54 -6.26 -0.06
C ALA A 149 -21.81 -7.45 -1.00
N CYS A 150 -20.75 -8.07 -1.49
CA CYS A 150 -20.82 -9.23 -2.38
C CYS A 150 -20.20 -10.45 -1.72
N GLY A 151 -20.86 -11.60 -1.82
CA GLY A 151 -20.22 -12.90 -1.63
C GLY A 151 -19.74 -13.48 -2.95
N SER A 152 -19.61 -14.80 -3.05
CA SER A 152 -19.19 -15.46 -4.31
C SER A 152 -20.12 -15.08 -5.46
N HIS A 153 -21.42 -15.33 -5.31
CA HIS A 153 -22.43 -15.17 -6.35
C HIS A 153 -23.75 -14.60 -5.81
N HIS A 154 -23.70 -13.87 -4.69
CA HIS A 154 -24.88 -13.21 -4.12
C HIS A 154 -24.50 -11.81 -3.67
N SER A 155 -25.51 -10.97 -3.57
CA SER A 155 -25.39 -9.53 -3.46
C SER A 155 -26.26 -9.01 -2.33
N LEU A 156 -25.74 -8.07 -1.56
CA LEU A 156 -26.44 -7.33 -0.52
C LEU A 156 -26.36 -5.82 -0.80
N ALA A 157 -27.43 -5.11 -0.49
CA ALA A 157 -27.46 -3.66 -0.41
C ALA A 157 -28.13 -3.22 0.89
N LEU A 158 -27.54 -2.20 1.53
CA LEU A 158 -28.07 -1.52 2.70
C LEU A 158 -28.60 -0.15 2.27
N THR A 159 -29.83 0.16 2.68
CA THR A 159 -30.42 1.49 2.45
C THR A 159 -30.05 2.45 3.58
N HIS A 160 -30.18 3.75 3.31
CA HIS A 160 -30.06 4.82 4.30
C HIS A 160 -31.01 4.62 5.51
N ASP A 161 -32.18 4.00 5.29
CA ASP A 161 -33.17 3.74 6.33
C ASP A 161 -32.87 2.46 7.13
N GLY A 162 -31.70 1.83 6.91
CA GLY A 162 -31.29 0.62 7.59
C GLY A 162 -31.96 -0.67 7.09
N GLU A 163 -32.56 -0.66 5.89
CA GLU A 163 -33.16 -1.85 5.29
C GLU A 163 -32.14 -2.63 4.46
N VAL A 164 -32.16 -3.96 4.57
CA VAL A 164 -31.27 -4.83 3.79
C VAL A 164 -32.04 -5.49 2.66
N PHE A 165 -31.45 -5.44 1.47
CA PHE A 165 -31.90 -6.14 0.28
C PHE A 165 -30.84 -7.15 -0.15
N ALA A 166 -31.30 -8.32 -0.61
CA ALA A 166 -30.43 -9.41 -1.00
C ALA A 166 -30.94 -10.09 -2.29
N TRP A 167 -30.02 -10.55 -3.14
CA TRP A 167 -30.34 -11.28 -4.37
C TRP A 167 -29.17 -12.14 -4.89
N GLY A 168 -29.41 -12.89 -5.96
CA GLY A 168 -28.45 -13.81 -6.58
C GLY A 168 -28.58 -15.26 -6.09
N TYR A 169 -27.44 -15.95 -6.02
CA TYR A 169 -27.34 -17.35 -5.63
C TYR A 169 -27.85 -17.60 -4.20
N ASN A 170 -28.68 -18.63 -3.99
CA ASN A 170 -29.37 -18.83 -2.71
C ASN A 170 -29.45 -20.29 -2.23
N ASN A 171 -28.69 -21.23 -2.79
CA ASN A 171 -28.83 -22.66 -2.44
C ASN A 171 -28.60 -22.98 -0.94
N CYS A 172 -27.90 -22.10 -0.20
CA CYS A 172 -27.67 -22.26 1.24
C CYS A 172 -28.50 -21.28 2.08
N GLY A 173 -29.38 -20.49 1.46
CA GLY A 173 -30.20 -19.48 2.14
C GLY A 173 -29.52 -18.13 2.34
N GLN A 174 -28.40 -17.85 1.65
CA GLN A 174 -27.63 -16.61 1.80
C GLN A 174 -28.38 -15.33 1.38
N VAL A 175 -29.51 -15.45 0.69
CA VAL A 175 -30.40 -14.30 0.43
C VAL A 175 -31.33 -14.01 1.63
N GLY A 176 -31.46 -14.94 2.58
CA GLY A 176 -32.25 -14.74 3.80
C GLY A 176 -33.77 -14.77 3.57
N SER A 177 -34.22 -15.37 2.46
CA SER A 177 -35.62 -15.36 2.01
C SER A 177 -36.51 -16.42 2.66
N GLY A 178 -35.94 -17.35 3.43
CA GLY A 178 -36.62 -18.56 3.91
C GLY A 178 -36.71 -19.68 2.87
N ALA A 179 -36.15 -19.48 1.68
CA ALA A 179 -36.10 -20.46 0.60
C ALA A 179 -34.65 -20.65 0.10
N THR A 180 -34.45 -21.64 -0.77
CA THR A 180 -33.15 -21.94 -1.39
C THR A 180 -33.08 -21.58 -2.88
N ALA A 181 -34.18 -21.08 -3.45
CA ALA A 181 -34.21 -20.65 -4.85
C ALA A 181 -33.48 -19.31 -5.03
N ASN A 182 -32.67 -19.21 -6.08
CA ASN A 182 -31.99 -17.97 -6.48
C ASN A 182 -33.00 -16.82 -6.62
N GLN A 183 -32.58 -15.62 -6.27
CA GLN A 183 -33.43 -14.43 -6.35
C GLN A 183 -32.94 -13.54 -7.49
N PRO A 184 -33.70 -13.39 -8.59
CA PRO A 184 -33.22 -12.69 -9.77
C PRO A 184 -33.25 -11.17 -9.67
N THR A 185 -33.92 -10.63 -8.65
CA THR A 185 -34.05 -9.20 -8.37
C THR A 185 -33.88 -8.93 -6.87
N PRO A 186 -33.49 -7.70 -6.46
CA PRO A 186 -33.37 -7.35 -5.05
C PRO A 186 -34.63 -7.68 -4.26
N ARG A 187 -34.45 -8.41 -3.16
CA ARG A 187 -35.54 -8.76 -2.24
C ARG A 187 -35.21 -8.22 -0.86
N ARG A 188 -36.17 -7.51 -0.24
CA ARG A 188 -36.02 -7.06 1.14
C ARG A 188 -35.93 -8.26 2.09
N VAL A 189 -34.94 -8.25 2.96
CA VAL A 189 -34.77 -9.24 4.04
C VAL A 189 -35.66 -8.80 5.22
N THR A 190 -36.87 -9.36 5.31
CA THR A 190 -37.87 -8.93 6.30
C THR A 190 -37.74 -9.68 7.62
N ASN A 191 -38.03 -10.98 7.68
CA ASN A 191 -38.10 -11.83 8.89
C ASN A 191 -37.61 -11.20 10.24
N CYS A 192 -36.42 -11.56 10.74
CA CYS A 192 -35.93 -11.07 12.03
C CYS A 192 -35.34 -9.64 11.99
N LEU A 193 -35.29 -9.02 10.81
CA LEU A 193 -34.75 -7.67 10.60
C LEU A 193 -35.86 -6.62 10.38
N GLN A 194 -37.13 -7.03 10.35
CA GLN A 194 -38.25 -6.15 10.10
C GLN A 194 -38.41 -5.16 11.26
N GLY A 195 -38.45 -3.87 10.93
CA GLY A 195 -38.55 -2.80 11.91
C GLY A 195 -37.26 -2.55 12.71
N LYS A 196 -36.14 -3.18 12.31
CA LYS A 196 -34.81 -2.94 12.88
C LYS A 196 -33.97 -2.09 11.94
N VAL A 197 -33.03 -1.32 12.51
CA VAL A 197 -32.11 -0.46 11.75
C VAL A 197 -30.76 -1.17 11.64
N VAL A 198 -30.42 -1.61 10.43
CA VAL A 198 -29.11 -2.20 10.14
C VAL A 198 -28.10 -1.06 9.88
N MET A 199 -26.94 -1.12 10.53
CA MET A 199 -25.85 -0.15 10.37
C MET A 199 -24.70 -0.66 9.51
N GLY A 200 -24.57 -1.97 9.35
CA GLY A 200 -23.52 -2.55 8.53
C GLY A 200 -23.87 -3.94 8.01
N ILE A 201 -23.39 -4.24 6.81
CA ILE A 201 -23.53 -5.54 6.14
C ILE A 201 -22.16 -6.12 5.77
N ALA A 202 -22.05 -7.45 5.77
CA ALA A 202 -20.87 -8.17 5.30
C ALA A 202 -21.25 -9.49 4.63
N CYS A 203 -20.42 -9.95 3.70
CA CYS A 203 -20.59 -11.23 3.00
C CYS A 203 -19.34 -12.09 3.18
N GLY A 204 -19.54 -13.36 3.53
CA GLY A 204 -18.58 -14.42 3.22
C GLY A 204 -18.81 -14.96 1.81
N GLN A 205 -18.19 -16.08 1.44
CA GLN A 205 -18.45 -16.71 0.13
C GLN A 205 -19.93 -17.03 -0.11
N THR A 206 -20.55 -17.66 0.89
CA THR A 206 -21.93 -18.19 0.81
C THR A 206 -22.73 -17.91 2.07
N SER A 207 -22.32 -16.91 2.85
CA SER A 207 -22.98 -16.44 4.06
C SER A 207 -23.08 -14.92 4.05
N SER A 208 -24.06 -14.40 4.79
CA SER A 208 -24.34 -12.99 4.93
C SER A 208 -24.47 -12.64 6.40
N MET A 209 -24.10 -11.40 6.73
CA MET A 209 -24.18 -10.88 8.08
C MET A 209 -24.67 -9.43 8.07
N ALA A 210 -25.35 -9.05 9.15
CA ALA A 210 -25.77 -7.69 9.43
C ALA A 210 -25.52 -7.35 10.89
N VAL A 211 -25.11 -6.11 11.14
CA VAL A 211 -25.02 -5.51 12.49
C VAL A 211 -26.02 -4.37 12.60
N LEU A 212 -26.72 -4.32 13.72
CA LEU A 212 -27.75 -3.31 14.00
C LEU A 212 -27.18 -2.10 14.73
N ASP A 213 -27.97 -1.02 14.79
CA ASP A 213 -27.69 0.19 15.56
C ASP A 213 -27.50 -0.04 17.07
N ASN A 214 -28.18 -1.05 17.61
CA ASN A 214 -28.03 -1.51 19.00
C ASN A 214 -26.87 -2.51 19.21
N GLY A 215 -26.07 -2.77 18.17
CA GLY A 215 -24.93 -3.68 18.19
C GLY A 215 -25.27 -5.17 18.10
N GLU A 216 -26.54 -5.56 17.95
CA GLU A 216 -26.89 -6.97 17.71
C GLU A 216 -26.40 -7.44 16.34
N VAL A 217 -25.90 -8.68 16.27
CA VAL A 217 -25.43 -9.30 15.01
C VAL A 217 -26.38 -10.41 14.57
N PHE A 218 -26.67 -10.44 13.27
CA PHE A 218 -27.45 -11.46 12.59
C PHE A 218 -26.64 -12.10 11.47
N GLY A 219 -26.74 -13.42 11.33
CA GLY A 219 -26.09 -14.19 10.26
C GLY A 219 -27.07 -15.14 9.56
N TRP A 220 -26.89 -15.33 8.26
CA TRP A 220 -27.66 -16.31 7.47
C TRP A 220 -26.86 -16.87 6.28
N GLY A 221 -27.36 -17.95 5.69
CA GLY A 221 -26.72 -18.67 4.59
C GLY A 221 -26.02 -19.96 5.02
N TYR A 222 -24.92 -20.27 4.34
CA TYR A 222 -24.13 -21.48 4.56
C TYR A 222 -23.43 -21.44 5.92
N ASN A 223 -23.47 -22.56 6.65
CA ASN A 223 -22.90 -22.68 7.99
C ASN A 223 -22.12 -23.97 8.23
N GLY A 224 -21.69 -24.68 7.18
CA GLY A 224 -21.03 -25.98 7.33
C GLY A 224 -19.72 -25.96 8.12
N ASN A 225 -19.10 -24.79 8.30
CA ASN A 225 -17.89 -24.59 9.12
C ASN A 225 -18.15 -23.77 10.39
N GLY A 226 -19.42 -23.49 10.72
CA GLY A 226 -19.78 -22.61 11.83
C GLY A 226 -19.61 -21.12 11.54
N GLN A 227 -19.47 -20.71 10.27
CA GLN A 227 -19.20 -19.31 9.91
C GLN A 227 -20.32 -18.33 10.30
N LEU A 228 -21.51 -18.81 10.67
CA LEU A 228 -22.57 -17.95 11.19
C LEU A 228 -22.46 -17.71 12.70
N GLY A 229 -21.65 -18.49 13.43
CA GLY A 229 -21.42 -18.26 14.87
C GLY A 229 -22.62 -18.59 15.77
N VAL A 230 -23.59 -19.38 15.27
CA VAL A 230 -24.86 -19.70 15.96
C VAL A 230 -24.79 -20.96 16.84
N GLY A 231 -23.59 -21.45 17.15
CA GLY A 231 -23.37 -22.61 18.02
C GLY A 231 -23.67 -23.97 17.38
N ASN A 232 -23.88 -24.03 16.06
CA ASN A 232 -24.12 -25.25 15.30
C ASN A 232 -23.57 -25.11 13.86
N ASN A 233 -23.72 -26.16 13.04
CA ASN A 233 -23.30 -26.21 11.63
C ASN A 233 -24.47 -26.19 10.62
N GLY A 234 -25.70 -25.93 11.07
CA GLY A 234 -26.88 -25.91 10.22
C GLY A 234 -26.99 -24.59 9.46
N ASN A 235 -27.23 -24.66 8.15
CA ASN A 235 -27.53 -23.48 7.32
C ASN A 235 -28.75 -22.73 7.88
N GLN A 236 -28.73 -21.40 7.77
CA GLN A 236 -29.83 -20.55 8.21
C GLN A 236 -30.48 -19.91 7.00
N LEU A 237 -31.71 -20.31 6.67
CA LEU A 237 -32.42 -19.78 5.49
C LEU A 237 -32.98 -18.37 5.69
N THR A 238 -32.98 -17.90 6.94
CA THR A 238 -33.43 -16.57 7.37
C THR A 238 -32.42 -16.00 8.35
N PRO A 239 -32.33 -14.66 8.51
CA PRO A 239 -31.46 -14.04 9.52
C PRO A 239 -31.64 -14.67 10.90
N CYS A 240 -30.55 -15.15 11.50
CA CYS A 240 -30.51 -15.72 12.83
C CYS A 240 -29.62 -14.85 13.72
N ARG A 241 -30.10 -14.51 14.93
CA ARG A 241 -29.34 -13.70 15.88
C ARG A 241 -28.19 -14.51 16.48
N LEU A 242 -27.00 -13.92 16.56
CA LEU A 242 -25.85 -14.51 17.25
C LEU A 242 -25.98 -14.30 18.76
N ALA A 243 -26.63 -15.24 19.45
CA ALA A 243 -26.87 -15.16 20.90
C ALA A 243 -25.57 -15.08 21.72
N ALA A 244 -24.47 -15.63 21.23
CA ALA A 244 -23.16 -15.61 21.89
C ALA A 244 -22.55 -14.19 22.03
N LEU A 245 -23.01 -13.21 21.24
CA LEU A 245 -22.59 -11.80 21.35
C LEU A 245 -23.62 -10.94 22.10
N GLN A 246 -24.60 -11.56 22.76
CA GLN A 246 -25.63 -10.83 23.50
C GLN A 246 -25.00 -10.01 24.63
N GLY A 247 -25.41 -8.74 24.73
CA GLY A 247 -24.90 -7.80 25.74
C GLY A 247 -23.65 -7.04 25.30
N LEU A 248 -23.06 -7.38 24.15
CA LEU A 248 -21.97 -6.62 23.53
C LEU A 248 -22.53 -5.69 22.46
N CYS A 249 -21.97 -4.48 22.36
CA CYS A 249 -22.29 -3.56 21.28
C CYS A 249 -21.26 -3.72 20.15
N VAL A 250 -21.63 -4.47 19.11
CA VAL A 250 -20.76 -4.67 17.94
C VAL A 250 -20.82 -3.46 17.02
N LEU A 251 -19.67 -2.88 16.67
CA LEU A 251 -19.56 -1.75 15.76
C LEU A 251 -19.22 -2.16 14.33
N GLN A 252 -18.40 -3.20 14.17
CA GLN A 252 -17.94 -3.64 12.86
C GLN A 252 -18.02 -5.16 12.75
N ILE A 253 -18.47 -5.63 11.59
CA ILE A 253 -18.43 -7.03 11.19
C ILE A 253 -17.69 -7.15 9.86
N THR A 254 -16.87 -8.19 9.70
CA THR A 254 -16.29 -8.55 8.40
C THR A 254 -16.27 -10.06 8.25
N SER A 255 -16.24 -10.52 7.01
CA SER A 255 -16.22 -11.94 6.68
C SER A 255 -15.11 -12.23 5.67
N GLY A 256 -14.31 -13.23 6.00
CA GLY A 256 -13.39 -13.84 5.05
C GLY A 256 -14.08 -14.95 4.27
N TYR A 257 -13.30 -15.88 3.70
CA TYR A 257 -13.83 -16.96 2.86
C TYR A 257 -14.94 -17.78 3.53
N ALA A 258 -14.67 -18.29 4.73
CA ALA A 258 -15.61 -19.07 5.54
C ALA A 258 -15.42 -18.81 7.05
N HIS A 259 -14.97 -17.61 7.41
CA HIS A 259 -14.79 -17.16 8.80
C HIS A 259 -15.24 -15.72 8.92
N SER A 260 -15.48 -15.27 10.15
CA SER A 260 -15.98 -13.92 10.41
C SER A 260 -15.32 -13.34 11.65
N LEU A 261 -15.24 -12.01 11.65
CA LEU A 261 -14.69 -11.20 12.73
C LEU A 261 -15.73 -10.17 13.16
N ALA A 262 -15.78 -9.87 14.46
CA ALA A 262 -16.54 -8.76 15.02
C ALA A 262 -15.67 -7.91 15.95
N LEU A 263 -15.90 -6.59 15.89
CA LEU A 263 -15.26 -5.60 16.73
C LEU A 263 -16.33 -4.88 17.56
N THR A 264 -16.16 -4.85 18.87
CA THR A 264 -17.07 -4.15 19.79
C THR A 264 -16.70 -2.69 20.00
N ASP A 265 -17.61 -1.92 20.59
CA ASP A 265 -17.41 -0.55 21.07
C ASP A 265 -16.46 -0.42 22.27
N GLU A 266 -16.16 -1.52 22.94
CA GLU A 266 -15.06 -1.63 23.91
C GLU A 266 -13.72 -1.96 23.24
N GLY A 267 -13.72 -2.22 21.93
CA GLY A 267 -12.56 -2.61 21.12
C GLY A 267 -12.10 -4.04 21.36
N LEU A 268 -13.03 -4.93 21.73
CA LEU A 268 -12.80 -6.37 21.83
C LEU A 268 -12.98 -7.03 20.47
N LEU A 269 -12.13 -8.02 20.19
CA LEU A 269 -12.10 -8.74 18.91
C LEU A 269 -12.61 -10.17 19.06
N TYR A 270 -13.66 -10.50 18.32
CA TYR A 270 -14.21 -11.86 18.27
C TYR A 270 -14.01 -12.49 16.90
N ALA A 271 -13.73 -13.79 16.87
CA ALA A 271 -13.57 -14.58 15.65
C ALA A 271 -14.32 -15.92 15.73
N TRP A 272 -14.88 -16.37 14.60
CA TRP A 272 -15.52 -17.69 14.48
C TRP A 272 -15.56 -18.21 13.04
N GLY A 273 -15.95 -19.47 12.86
CA GLY A 273 -16.07 -20.15 11.58
C GLY A 273 -14.91 -21.11 11.28
N ALA A 274 -14.55 -21.23 10.01
CA ALA A 274 -13.49 -22.10 9.54
C ALA A 274 -12.11 -21.63 10.06
N ASN A 275 -11.25 -22.58 10.44
CA ASN A 275 -9.93 -22.27 11.01
C ASN A 275 -8.77 -23.12 10.47
N THR A 276 -8.95 -23.82 9.35
CA THR A 276 -7.94 -24.75 8.78
C THR A 276 -6.56 -24.10 8.56
N TYR A 277 -6.51 -22.79 8.33
CA TYR A 277 -5.29 -22.01 8.12
C TYR A 277 -4.90 -21.14 9.33
N GLY A 278 -5.62 -21.23 10.46
CA GLY A 278 -5.38 -20.39 11.63
C GLY A 278 -6.05 -19.03 11.56
N GLN A 279 -6.99 -18.82 10.63
CA GLN A 279 -7.63 -17.53 10.37
C GLN A 279 -8.50 -17.00 11.52
N LEU A 280 -8.72 -17.78 12.58
CA LEU A 280 -9.36 -17.29 13.80
C LEU A 280 -8.36 -16.75 14.83
N GLY A 281 -7.06 -17.00 14.68
CA GLY A 281 -6.06 -16.46 15.61
C GLY A 281 -6.09 -17.09 17.02
N THR A 282 -6.65 -18.29 17.15
CA THR A 282 -6.88 -18.98 18.44
C THR A 282 -5.74 -19.89 18.89
N GLY A 283 -4.60 -19.89 18.19
CA GLY A 283 -3.45 -20.76 18.48
C GLY A 283 -3.60 -22.20 18.02
N ASN A 284 -4.70 -22.54 17.35
CA ASN A 284 -4.95 -23.86 16.79
C ASN A 284 -5.65 -23.77 15.42
N LYS A 285 -6.02 -24.91 14.84
CA LYS A 285 -6.68 -25.01 13.51
C LYS A 285 -8.12 -25.53 13.58
N SER A 286 -8.72 -25.54 14.75
CA SER A 286 -10.08 -26.05 14.96
C SER A 286 -11.11 -24.97 14.65
N ASN A 287 -12.13 -25.34 13.87
CA ASN A 287 -13.28 -24.46 13.58
C ASN A 287 -13.98 -24.07 14.89
N GLN A 288 -14.57 -22.88 14.92
CA GLN A 288 -15.32 -22.39 16.07
C GLN A 288 -16.76 -22.12 15.64
N LEU A 289 -17.71 -22.81 16.27
CA LEU A 289 -19.13 -22.68 15.97
C LEU A 289 -19.78 -21.47 16.64
N SER A 290 -19.08 -20.87 17.60
CA SER A 290 -19.49 -19.67 18.33
C SER A 290 -18.33 -18.67 18.35
N PRO A 291 -18.62 -17.35 18.39
CA PRO A 291 -17.64 -16.29 18.61
C PRO A 291 -16.70 -16.57 19.78
N VAL A 292 -15.39 -16.48 19.54
CA VAL A 292 -14.34 -16.58 20.55
C VAL A 292 -13.62 -15.24 20.64
N HIS A 293 -13.46 -14.73 21.86
CA HIS A 293 -12.67 -13.54 22.12
C HIS A 293 -11.18 -13.86 21.92
N ILE A 294 -10.50 -13.10 21.07
CA ILE A 294 -9.07 -13.24 20.78
C ILE A 294 -8.31 -11.98 21.18
N MET A 295 -7.01 -12.13 21.44
CA MET A 295 -6.12 -11.04 21.89
C MET A 295 -6.50 -10.42 23.24
N ALA A 296 -7.23 -11.16 24.09
CA ALA A 296 -7.68 -10.71 25.42
C ALA A 296 -6.55 -10.25 26.36
N GLU A 297 -5.33 -10.75 26.16
CA GLU A 297 -4.15 -10.43 26.98
C GLU A 297 -3.49 -9.09 26.60
N LYS A 298 -3.96 -8.41 25.54
CA LYS A 298 -3.37 -7.15 25.10
C LYS A 298 -4.10 -5.96 25.70
N GLU A 299 -3.33 -5.03 26.26
CA GLU A 299 -3.87 -3.81 26.86
C GLU A 299 -4.35 -2.77 25.84
N SER A 300 -4.07 -2.96 24.54
CA SER A 300 -4.41 -1.99 23.49
C SER A 300 -5.72 -2.34 22.80
N ARG A 301 -6.64 -1.36 22.79
CA ARG A 301 -7.95 -1.41 22.15
C ARG A 301 -7.83 -1.68 20.64
N ILE A 302 -8.63 -2.58 20.08
CA ILE A 302 -8.74 -2.75 18.62
C ILE A 302 -9.64 -1.65 18.04
N VAL A 303 -9.25 -1.08 16.90
CA VAL A 303 -9.99 0.01 16.23
C VAL A 303 -10.37 -0.32 14.78
N GLU A 304 -9.77 -1.36 14.19
CA GLU A 304 -10.09 -1.81 12.84
C GLU A 304 -9.91 -3.31 12.72
N ILE A 305 -10.82 -3.98 12.01
CA ILE A 305 -10.73 -5.38 11.61
C ILE A 305 -10.84 -5.51 10.10
N ALA A 306 -10.12 -6.48 9.53
CA ALA A 306 -10.09 -6.70 8.09
C ALA A 306 -10.10 -8.19 7.74
N ALA A 307 -11.01 -8.55 6.84
CA ALA A 307 -11.15 -9.85 6.21
C ALA A 307 -11.80 -9.64 4.83
N CYS A 308 -11.51 -10.54 3.89
CA CYS A 308 -12.10 -10.49 2.55
C CYS A 308 -12.64 -11.86 2.15
N HIS A 309 -13.85 -11.90 1.59
CA HIS A 309 -14.58 -13.11 1.21
C HIS A 309 -13.81 -14.04 0.26
N SER A 310 -12.78 -13.57 -0.44
CA SER A 310 -11.94 -14.40 -1.33
C SER A 310 -10.66 -14.93 -0.67
N THR A 311 -10.43 -14.64 0.62
CA THR A 311 -9.17 -14.94 1.33
C THR A 311 -9.39 -15.60 2.68
N HIS A 312 -8.35 -16.29 3.17
CA HIS A 312 -8.27 -16.84 4.52
C HIS A 312 -7.39 -15.99 5.44
N THR A 313 -7.11 -14.75 5.07
CA THR A 313 -6.28 -13.81 5.85
C THR A 313 -7.17 -12.96 6.74
N SER A 314 -6.74 -12.74 7.96
CA SER A 314 -7.34 -11.82 8.91
C SER A 314 -6.31 -10.80 9.36
N ALA A 315 -6.74 -9.57 9.61
CA ALA A 315 -5.90 -8.53 10.18
C ALA A 315 -6.69 -7.63 11.12
N CYS A 316 -5.98 -6.95 12.02
CA CYS A 316 -6.55 -5.88 12.83
C CYS A 316 -5.54 -4.78 13.10
N LYS A 317 -6.04 -3.59 13.45
CA LYS A 317 -5.24 -2.46 13.91
C LYS A 317 -5.68 -2.05 15.31
N THR A 318 -4.70 -1.78 16.16
CA THR A 318 -4.90 -1.26 17.51
C THR A 318 -4.94 0.27 17.53
N GLN A 319 -5.46 0.85 18.61
CA GLN A 319 -5.49 2.30 18.84
C GLN A 319 -4.08 2.91 18.89
N SER A 320 -3.06 2.15 19.32
CA SER A 320 -1.65 2.55 19.29
C SER A 320 -1.00 2.50 17.90
N GLY A 321 -1.76 2.11 16.87
CA GLY A 321 -1.31 2.03 15.49
C GLY A 321 -0.60 0.72 15.11
N GLN A 322 -0.51 -0.26 16.02
CA GLN A 322 0.07 -1.56 15.71
C GLN A 322 -0.89 -2.39 14.85
N VAL A 323 -0.37 -3.00 13.79
CA VAL A 323 -1.13 -3.87 12.87
C VAL A 323 -0.74 -5.33 13.06
N TYR A 324 -1.73 -6.19 13.21
CA TYR A 324 -1.57 -7.64 13.35
C TYR A 324 -2.14 -8.38 12.15
N MET A 325 -1.56 -9.53 11.82
CA MET A 325 -2.06 -10.43 10.77
C MET A 325 -2.02 -11.90 11.21
N TRP A 326 -2.97 -12.70 10.73
CA TRP A 326 -3.02 -14.15 10.94
C TRP A 326 -3.86 -14.85 9.85
N GLY A 327 -3.94 -16.18 9.90
CA GLY A 327 -4.57 -17.00 8.87
C GLY A 327 -3.60 -17.42 7.77
N GLN A 328 -4.10 -17.57 6.54
CA GLN A 328 -3.24 -17.92 5.41
C GLN A 328 -2.53 -16.67 4.90
N CYS A 329 -1.21 -16.59 5.11
CA CYS A 329 -0.37 -15.45 4.73
C CYS A 329 0.76 -15.94 3.81
N ARG A 330 0.74 -15.57 2.52
CA ARG A 330 1.67 -16.07 1.48
C ARG A 330 1.84 -17.60 1.48
N GLY A 331 0.72 -18.32 1.61
CA GLY A 331 0.70 -19.77 1.66
C GLY A 331 1.09 -20.40 3.01
N GLN A 332 1.55 -19.60 3.98
CA GLN A 332 1.83 -20.08 5.34
C GLN A 332 0.60 -19.94 6.24
N SER A 333 0.48 -20.84 7.22
CA SER A 333 -0.60 -20.82 8.21
C SER A 333 -0.09 -20.17 9.50
N ILE A 334 -0.59 -18.98 9.80
CA ILE A 334 -0.28 -18.22 11.01
C ILE A 334 -1.46 -18.36 11.97
N VAL A 335 -1.30 -19.14 13.04
CA VAL A 335 -2.40 -19.50 13.96
C VAL A 335 -2.63 -18.53 15.11
N LEU A 336 -1.71 -17.57 15.32
CA LEU A 336 -1.82 -16.52 16.34
C LEU A 336 -1.61 -15.14 15.70
N PRO A 337 -2.28 -14.07 16.17
CA PRO A 337 -2.07 -12.71 15.69
C PRO A 337 -0.60 -12.29 15.75
N HIS A 338 0.02 -12.15 14.59
CA HIS A 338 1.43 -11.79 14.44
C HIS A 338 1.58 -10.28 14.25
N LEU A 339 2.42 -9.63 15.06
CA LEU A 339 2.70 -8.20 14.92
C LEU A 339 3.45 -7.93 13.62
N THR A 340 2.98 -6.96 12.85
CA THR A 340 3.63 -6.54 11.60
C THR A 340 4.32 -5.19 11.76
N HIS A 341 5.10 -4.82 10.75
CA HIS A 341 5.65 -3.48 10.60
C HIS A 341 4.80 -2.57 9.69
N PHE A 342 3.58 -3.00 9.37
CA PHE A 342 2.64 -2.20 8.60
C PHE A 342 1.92 -1.18 9.47
N SER A 343 1.41 -0.14 8.81
CA SER A 343 0.70 0.99 9.42
C SER A 343 -0.83 0.92 9.23
N CYS A 344 -1.28 0.15 8.24
CA CYS A 344 -2.70 -0.12 7.96
C CYS A 344 -2.91 -1.60 7.63
N THR A 345 -4.16 -2.07 7.74
CA THR A 345 -4.52 -3.45 7.41
C THR A 345 -4.50 -3.70 5.91
N ASP A 346 -4.71 -2.68 5.06
CA ASP A 346 -4.67 -2.82 3.60
C ASP A 346 -3.30 -3.31 3.10
N ASP A 347 -2.21 -2.90 3.75
CA ASP A 347 -0.86 -3.39 3.46
C ASP A 347 -0.69 -4.89 3.70
N VAL A 348 -1.38 -5.43 4.72
CA VAL A 348 -1.39 -6.88 4.99
C VAL A 348 -1.99 -7.60 3.80
N PHE A 349 -3.10 -7.09 3.26
CA PHE A 349 -3.76 -7.69 2.11
C PHE A 349 -2.92 -7.54 0.84
N ALA A 350 -2.32 -6.37 0.62
CA ALA A 350 -1.42 -6.13 -0.51
C ALA A 350 -0.22 -7.10 -0.53
N CYS A 351 0.39 -7.35 0.64
CA CYS A 351 1.65 -8.09 0.71
C CYS A 351 1.51 -9.58 1.06
N PHE A 352 0.47 -9.95 1.81
CA PHE A 352 0.37 -11.27 2.44
C PHE A 352 -0.92 -12.04 2.14
N ALA A 353 -2.00 -11.40 1.66
CA ALA A 353 -3.19 -12.14 1.27
C ALA A 353 -2.97 -12.94 -0.02
N THR A 354 -3.74 -14.01 -0.19
CA THR A 354 -3.74 -14.83 -1.40
C THR A 354 -5.19 -15.14 -1.79
N PRO A 355 -5.71 -14.54 -2.88
CA PRO A 355 -5.09 -13.51 -3.71
C PRO A 355 -4.89 -12.17 -2.97
N SER A 356 -4.00 -11.31 -3.48
CA SER A 356 -3.73 -9.97 -2.95
C SER A 356 -4.81 -9.00 -3.41
N VAL A 357 -5.98 -9.05 -2.76
CA VAL A 357 -7.14 -8.22 -3.10
C VAL A 357 -7.50 -7.26 -1.96
N MET A 358 -8.11 -6.14 -2.29
CA MET A 358 -8.55 -5.15 -1.31
C MET A 358 -9.82 -5.60 -0.58
N TRP A 359 -9.80 -5.57 0.75
CA TRP A 359 -10.95 -5.97 1.58
C TRP A 359 -12.02 -4.87 1.69
N ARG A 360 -11.73 -3.66 1.22
CA ARG A 360 -12.61 -2.50 1.16
C ARG A 360 -12.28 -1.62 -0.05
N LEU A 361 -13.13 -0.63 -0.33
CA LEU A 361 -12.76 0.48 -1.19
C LEU A 361 -11.76 1.37 -0.44
N LEU A 362 -10.48 1.26 -0.79
CA LEU A 362 -9.39 1.97 -0.13
C LEU A 362 -9.53 3.47 -0.38
N SER A 363 -9.44 4.28 0.67
CA SER A 363 -9.40 5.73 0.56
C SER A 363 -7.98 6.23 0.76
N MET A 364 -7.52 7.07 -0.17
CA MET A 364 -6.26 7.78 -0.09
C MET A 364 -6.55 9.07 0.67
N GLU A 365 -6.41 9.04 2.00
CA GLU A 365 -6.42 10.26 2.80
C GLU A 365 -5.17 11.06 2.41
N TYR A 366 -5.34 12.07 1.56
CA TYR A 366 -4.40 13.18 1.52
C TYR A 366 -4.64 13.96 2.81
N ASP A 367 -3.99 13.54 3.88
CA ASP A 367 -3.77 14.47 4.98
C ASP A 367 -3.10 15.71 4.36
N ASP A 368 -3.69 16.89 4.58
CA ASP A 368 -3.13 18.20 4.20
C ASP A 368 -1.77 18.48 4.90
N PHE A 369 -1.25 17.51 5.65
CA PHE A 369 -0.02 17.58 6.40
C PHE A 369 1.07 16.76 5.70
N LEU A 370 2.07 17.46 5.19
CA LEU A 370 3.31 16.84 4.73
C LEU A 370 3.93 16.05 5.91
N THR A 371 4.42 14.84 5.65
CA THR A 371 5.24 14.12 6.63
C THR A 371 6.45 14.99 7.03
N VAL A 372 7.07 14.72 8.19
CA VAL A 372 8.27 15.48 8.61
C VAL A 372 9.34 15.49 7.52
N ALA A 373 9.59 14.36 6.87
CA ALA A 373 10.56 14.26 5.77
C ALA A 373 10.17 15.09 4.54
N GLN A 374 8.89 15.08 4.15
CA GLN A 374 8.40 15.89 3.03
C GLN A 374 8.40 17.38 3.36
N SER A 375 8.06 17.75 4.60
CA SER A 375 8.13 19.12 5.10
C SER A 375 9.56 19.63 5.04
N LEU A 376 10.53 18.87 5.57
CA LEU A 376 11.94 19.22 5.50
C LEU A 376 12.43 19.33 4.05
N ARG A 377 12.07 18.38 3.18
CA ARG A 377 12.41 18.45 1.75
C ARG A 377 11.88 19.71 1.08
N LYS A 378 10.65 20.13 1.41
CA LYS A 378 10.02 21.33 0.86
C LYS A 378 10.72 22.61 1.33
N GLU A 379 11.19 22.63 2.57
CA GLU A 379 11.86 23.80 3.17
C GLU A 379 13.36 23.91 2.83
N PHE A 380 13.95 22.96 2.10
CA PHE A 380 15.34 23.07 1.66
C PHE A 380 15.51 24.23 0.65
N ASP A 381 16.50 25.10 0.89
CA ASP A 381 16.78 26.29 0.09
C ASP A 381 15.63 27.33 0.07
N SER A 382 14.75 27.30 1.09
CA SER A 382 13.69 28.28 1.31
C SER A 382 14.21 29.49 2.10
N PRO A 383 14.11 30.73 1.59
CA PRO A 383 14.52 31.92 2.32
C PRO A 383 13.53 32.35 3.42
N GLU A 384 12.32 31.80 3.43
CA GLU A 384 11.25 32.22 4.37
C GLU A 384 11.47 31.68 5.80
N THR A 385 12.05 30.49 5.91
CA THR A 385 12.15 29.72 7.16
C THR A 385 13.60 29.53 7.64
N ALA A 386 14.57 29.75 6.75
CA ALA A 386 15.99 29.55 7.03
C ALA A 386 16.55 30.55 8.07
N ASP A 387 17.41 30.05 8.95
CA ASP A 387 18.14 30.82 9.97
C ASP A 387 19.66 30.90 9.67
N LEU A 388 20.09 30.37 8.52
CA LEU A 388 21.47 30.34 8.05
C LEU A 388 21.51 30.26 6.52
N LYS A 389 22.52 30.90 5.92
CA LYS A 389 22.86 30.69 4.50
C LYS A 389 24.34 30.42 4.29
N PHE A 390 24.64 29.52 3.37
CA PHE A 390 26.00 29.31 2.88
C PHE A 390 26.22 30.09 1.58
N SER A 391 27.35 30.77 1.46
CA SER A 391 27.82 31.41 0.23
C SER A 391 28.87 30.52 -0.42
N VAL A 392 28.58 29.99 -1.62
CA VAL A 392 29.48 29.13 -2.40
C VAL A 392 29.50 29.67 -3.83
N ASP A 393 30.68 29.98 -4.36
CA ASP A 393 30.83 30.57 -5.71
C ASP A 393 29.95 31.82 -5.95
N GLY A 394 29.72 32.63 -4.90
CA GLY A 394 28.86 33.82 -4.95
C GLY A 394 27.35 33.54 -5.00
N LYS A 395 26.93 32.29 -4.81
CA LYS A 395 25.51 31.88 -4.70
C LYS A 395 25.16 31.52 -3.26
N TYR A 396 23.91 31.78 -2.87
CA TYR A 396 23.42 31.47 -1.53
C TYR A 396 22.59 30.18 -1.51
N ILE A 397 22.78 29.39 -0.45
CA ILE A 397 21.97 28.20 -0.16
C ILE A 397 21.35 28.38 1.23
N HIS A 398 20.02 28.40 1.32
CA HIS A 398 19.27 28.67 2.55
C HIS A 398 19.01 27.38 3.34
N VAL A 399 19.33 27.39 4.63
CA VAL A 399 19.28 26.20 5.48
C VAL A 399 18.93 26.54 6.94
N HIS A 400 18.61 25.49 7.70
CA HIS A 400 18.22 25.52 9.10
C HIS A 400 19.30 24.89 9.99
N LYS A 401 19.87 25.66 10.93
CA LYS A 401 20.88 25.21 11.89
C LYS A 401 20.44 23.96 12.64
N ALA A 402 19.16 23.88 13.02
CA ALA A 402 18.60 22.72 13.71
C ALA A 402 18.76 21.42 12.92
N VAL A 403 18.43 21.43 11.62
CA VAL A 403 18.55 20.24 10.76
C VAL A 403 20.02 19.84 10.63
N LEU A 404 20.92 20.79 10.40
CA LEU A 404 22.35 20.55 10.29
C LEU A 404 22.94 19.96 11.57
N LYS A 405 22.64 20.55 12.74
CA LYS A 405 23.09 20.07 14.06
C LYS A 405 22.52 18.68 14.38
N ILE A 406 21.35 18.31 13.86
CA ILE A 406 20.76 16.97 14.07
C ILE A 406 21.43 15.93 13.16
N ARG A 407 21.72 16.32 11.92
CA ARG A 407 22.02 15.37 10.84
C ARG A 407 23.51 15.21 10.53
N CYS A 408 24.36 16.15 10.98
CA CYS A 408 25.79 16.12 10.72
C CYS A 408 26.60 16.48 11.98
N GLU A 409 27.55 15.60 12.34
CA GLU A 409 28.38 15.78 13.55
C GLU A 409 29.33 16.97 13.43
N HIS A 410 29.81 17.24 12.20
CA HIS A 410 30.65 18.39 11.90
C HIS A 410 29.91 19.70 12.23
N PHE A 411 28.68 19.88 11.72
CA PHE A 411 27.87 21.05 12.04
C PHE A 411 27.43 21.11 13.49
N ARG A 412 27.15 19.96 14.12
CA ARG A 412 26.87 19.91 15.57
C ARG A 412 28.04 20.48 16.38
N SER A 413 29.27 20.19 15.98
CA SER A 413 30.49 20.69 16.64
C SER A 413 30.74 22.17 16.32
N MET A 414 30.58 22.55 15.04
CA MET A 414 30.75 23.91 14.54
C MET A 414 29.86 24.92 15.27
N PHE A 415 28.59 24.55 15.54
CA PHE A 415 27.60 25.45 16.15
C PHE A 415 27.43 25.28 17.66
N GLN A 416 28.50 24.88 18.38
CA GLN A 416 28.50 24.92 19.85
C GLN A 416 28.71 26.36 20.34
N SER A 417 28.11 26.70 21.48
CA SER A 417 27.96 28.06 22.05
C SER A 417 29.27 28.84 22.31
N HIS A 418 30.43 28.24 22.08
CA HIS A 418 31.75 28.84 22.26
C HIS A 418 32.39 29.34 20.94
N TRP A 419 31.75 29.13 19.78
CA TRP A 419 32.26 29.52 18.47
C TRP A 419 31.55 30.76 17.90
N THR A 420 32.30 31.64 17.25
CA THR A 420 31.78 32.88 16.60
C THR A 420 30.85 32.61 15.42
N GLU A 421 30.82 31.39 14.91
CA GLU A 421 30.03 30.96 13.76
C GLU A 421 28.56 30.71 14.09
N ASP A 422 28.20 30.40 15.35
CA ASP A 422 26.80 30.29 15.77
C ASP A 422 26.06 31.64 15.65
N MET A 423 26.81 32.74 15.70
CA MET A 423 26.32 34.12 15.55
C MET A 423 26.31 34.62 14.09
N LYS A 424 26.88 33.84 13.14
CA LYS A 424 26.90 34.24 11.73
C LYS A 424 25.58 33.84 11.04
N GLU A 425 25.05 34.77 10.25
CA GLU A 425 23.96 34.49 9.30
C GLU A 425 24.49 33.95 7.98
N VAL A 426 25.76 34.21 7.64
CA VAL A 426 26.41 33.79 6.39
C VAL A 426 27.72 33.07 6.67
N ILE A 427 27.89 31.90 6.07
CA ILE A 427 29.14 31.13 6.09
C ILE A 427 29.67 31.01 4.67
N GLU A 428 30.90 31.44 4.45
CA GLU A 428 31.58 31.37 3.15
C GLU A 428 32.31 30.03 2.99
N ILE A 429 32.16 29.42 1.82
CA ILE A 429 32.78 28.14 1.48
C ILE A 429 33.49 28.31 0.13
N ASP A 430 34.81 28.23 0.19
CA ASP A 430 35.67 28.41 -1.00
C ASP A 430 36.30 27.09 -1.48
N GLN A 431 36.14 26.02 -0.71
CA GLN A 431 36.84 24.75 -0.93
C GLN A 431 36.11 23.81 -1.89
N PHE A 432 34.80 23.99 -2.05
CA PHE A 432 33.94 23.10 -2.82
C PHE A 432 33.09 23.90 -3.80
N SER A 433 32.81 23.31 -4.95
CA SER A 433 31.93 23.92 -5.94
C SER A 433 30.49 23.98 -5.46
N TYR A 434 29.73 24.94 -5.97
CA TYR A 434 28.31 25.09 -5.64
C TYR A 434 27.49 23.80 -5.81
N PRO A 435 27.58 23.03 -6.93
CA PRO A 435 26.80 21.79 -7.09
C PRO A 435 27.13 20.74 -6.02
N VAL A 436 28.40 20.61 -5.65
CA VAL A 436 28.87 19.64 -4.65
C VAL A 436 28.34 20.01 -3.26
N TYR A 437 28.54 21.27 -2.85
CA TYR A 437 28.14 21.71 -1.51
C TYR A 437 26.61 21.76 -1.35
N ARG A 438 25.89 22.19 -2.40
CA ARG A 438 24.42 22.17 -2.40
C ARG A 438 23.88 20.75 -2.26
N SER A 439 24.41 19.80 -3.00
CA SER A 439 23.98 18.40 -2.91
C SER A 439 24.31 17.75 -1.56
N PHE A 440 25.42 18.15 -0.92
CA PHE A 440 25.69 17.76 0.46
C PHE A 440 24.61 18.26 1.42
N LEU A 441 24.27 19.56 1.35
CA LEU A 441 23.24 20.13 2.20
C LEU A 441 21.88 19.49 1.91
N GLU A 442 21.52 19.29 0.64
CA GLU A 442 20.26 18.64 0.24
C GLU A 442 20.17 17.20 0.78
N PHE A 443 21.27 16.46 0.80
CA PHE A 443 21.34 15.12 1.37
C PHE A 443 20.97 15.12 2.87
N LEU A 444 21.37 16.15 3.63
CA LEU A 444 21.02 16.24 5.06
C LEU A 444 19.50 16.35 5.28
N TYR A 445 18.77 16.95 4.33
CA TYR A 445 17.31 17.09 4.36
C TYR A 445 16.57 15.90 3.77
N THR A 446 17.12 15.30 2.71
CA THR A 446 16.34 14.40 1.83
C THR A 446 16.83 12.96 1.83
N ASP A 447 17.99 12.67 2.40
CA ASP A 447 18.67 11.37 2.33
C ASP A 447 19.05 10.91 0.90
N ASN A 448 18.91 11.78 -0.10
CA ASN A 448 19.16 11.51 -1.52
C ASN A 448 20.29 12.39 -2.05
N VAL A 449 20.94 11.92 -3.12
CA VAL A 449 21.95 12.67 -3.88
C VAL A 449 21.62 12.53 -5.35
N ASP A 450 21.53 13.66 -6.03
CA ASP A 450 21.35 13.74 -7.47
C ASP A 450 22.51 14.56 -8.06
N LEU A 451 23.59 13.87 -8.42
CA LEU A 451 24.79 14.46 -9.02
C LEU A 451 25.33 13.54 -10.11
N PRO A 452 25.93 14.11 -11.18
CA PRO A 452 26.68 13.33 -12.13
C PRO A 452 27.91 12.68 -11.46
N PRO A 453 28.41 11.55 -12.00
CA PRO A 453 29.56 10.83 -11.45
C PRO A 453 30.82 11.68 -11.25
N GLU A 454 31.02 12.68 -12.11
CA GLU A 454 32.16 13.59 -12.08
C GLU A 454 32.12 14.50 -10.84
N ASP A 455 30.95 15.05 -10.53
CA ASP A 455 30.74 15.90 -9.34
C ASP A 455 30.61 15.07 -8.05
N ALA A 456 30.16 13.81 -8.15
CA ALA A 456 30.04 12.91 -7.02
C ALA A 456 31.39 12.63 -6.32
N ILE A 457 32.52 12.86 -7.01
CA ILE A 457 33.87 12.81 -6.45
C ILE A 457 34.08 13.95 -5.45
N GLY A 458 33.73 15.18 -5.81
CA GLY A 458 33.83 16.31 -4.89
C GLY A 458 32.97 16.09 -3.64
N LEU A 459 31.80 15.47 -3.84
CA LEU A 459 30.93 15.09 -2.72
C LEU A 459 31.50 13.93 -1.88
N LEU A 460 32.26 13.02 -2.49
CA LEU A 460 32.97 11.94 -1.78
C LEU A 460 34.08 12.50 -0.87
N ASP A 461 34.81 13.50 -1.35
CA ASP A 461 35.83 14.21 -0.57
C ASP A 461 35.20 14.96 0.61
N LEU A 462 34.13 15.71 0.35
CA LEU A 462 33.37 16.40 1.39
C LEU A 462 32.82 15.41 2.44
N ALA A 463 32.23 14.29 1.99
CA ALA A 463 31.73 13.24 2.87
C ALA A 463 32.84 12.63 3.74
N THR A 464 34.07 12.53 3.21
CA THR A 464 35.23 12.03 3.95
C THR A 464 35.70 13.07 4.96
N SER A 465 35.80 14.33 4.55
CA SER A 465 36.19 15.48 5.38
C SER A 465 35.25 15.67 6.57
N TYR A 466 33.95 15.49 6.37
CA TYR A 466 32.93 15.62 7.43
C TYR A 466 32.56 14.29 8.10
N CYS A 467 33.27 13.20 7.78
CA CYS A 467 33.07 11.86 8.37
C CYS A 467 31.65 11.28 8.18
N GLU A 468 30.98 11.62 7.06
CA GLU A 468 29.65 11.16 6.70
C GLU A 468 29.68 9.82 5.94
N ASN A 469 29.81 8.72 6.70
CA ASN A 469 29.97 7.37 6.15
C ASN A 469 28.84 6.91 5.20
N ARG A 470 27.59 7.33 5.45
CA ARG A 470 26.45 6.97 4.59
C ARG A 470 26.56 7.65 3.23
N LEU A 471 26.90 8.94 3.23
CA LEU A 471 27.10 9.72 2.02
C LEU A 471 28.29 9.18 1.21
N LYS A 472 29.39 8.84 1.89
CA LYS A 472 30.57 8.21 1.29
C LYS A 472 30.20 6.97 0.45
N ARG A 473 29.39 6.07 1.02
CA ARG A 473 28.92 4.86 0.31
C ARG A 473 28.02 5.20 -0.88
N LEU A 474 27.16 6.21 -0.73
CA LEU A 474 26.26 6.64 -1.79
C LEU A 474 27.03 7.21 -2.99
N CYS A 475 28.02 8.07 -2.74
CA CYS A 475 28.90 8.63 -3.78
C CYS A 475 29.67 7.53 -4.53
N GLN A 476 30.28 6.58 -3.80
CA GLN A 476 30.97 5.44 -4.41
C GLN A 476 30.05 4.62 -5.33
N HIS A 477 28.77 4.45 -4.95
CA HIS A 477 27.79 3.72 -5.75
C HIS A 477 27.37 4.48 -7.01
N ILE A 478 27.20 5.80 -6.91
CA ILE A 478 26.92 6.68 -8.07
C ILE A 478 28.06 6.58 -9.08
N ILE A 479 29.31 6.71 -8.61
CA ILE A 479 30.50 6.67 -9.49
C ILE A 479 30.63 5.30 -10.15
N LYS A 480 30.49 4.20 -9.40
CA LYS A 480 30.58 2.83 -9.94
C LYS A 480 29.52 2.52 -11.00
N ARG A 481 28.33 3.11 -10.90
CA ARG A 481 27.23 2.91 -11.87
C ARG A 481 27.29 3.84 -13.08
N GLY A 482 27.89 5.02 -12.92
CA GLY A 482 27.96 6.03 -13.98
C GLY A 482 29.30 6.10 -14.72
N ILE A 483 30.19 5.12 -14.51
CA ILE A 483 31.42 5.02 -15.29
C ILE A 483 31.10 4.70 -16.76
N THR A 484 31.68 5.47 -17.66
CA THR A 484 31.60 5.31 -19.12
C THR A 484 33.01 5.37 -19.68
N VAL A 485 33.19 4.98 -20.94
CA VAL A 485 34.49 5.08 -21.62
C VAL A 485 35.02 6.52 -21.58
N GLU A 486 34.15 7.52 -21.78
CA GLU A 486 34.55 8.93 -21.82
C GLU A 486 35.05 9.49 -20.49
N ASN A 487 34.45 9.06 -19.36
CA ASN A 487 34.80 9.58 -18.04
C ASN A 487 35.70 8.65 -17.21
N ALA A 488 35.93 7.40 -17.65
CA ALA A 488 36.62 6.38 -16.85
C ALA A 488 38.01 6.82 -16.37
N PHE A 489 38.79 7.48 -17.23
CA PHE A 489 40.14 7.91 -16.88
C PHE A 489 40.14 9.14 -15.95
N SER A 490 39.18 10.05 -16.12
CA SER A 490 38.94 11.17 -15.20
C SER A 490 38.55 10.67 -13.80
N LEU A 491 37.66 9.68 -13.74
CA LEU A 491 37.23 9.03 -12.49
C LEU A 491 38.39 8.28 -11.81
N LEU A 492 39.26 7.60 -12.58
CA LEU A 492 40.47 6.98 -12.06
C LEU A 492 41.43 8.01 -11.46
N SER A 493 41.64 9.14 -12.15
CA SER A 493 42.51 10.23 -11.68
C SER A 493 42.01 10.85 -10.39
N ALA A 494 40.71 11.08 -10.33
CA ALA A 494 40.05 11.51 -9.11
C ALA A 494 40.23 10.48 -7.97
N ALA A 495 39.98 9.19 -8.22
CA ALA A 495 40.10 8.16 -7.20
C ALA A 495 41.51 8.11 -6.58
N VAL A 496 42.55 8.24 -7.40
CA VAL A 496 43.95 8.35 -6.93
C VAL A 496 44.16 9.63 -6.12
N ARG A 497 43.66 10.78 -6.61
CA ARG A 497 43.83 12.08 -5.93
C ARG A 497 43.23 12.08 -4.52
N TYR A 498 42.10 11.40 -4.32
CA TYR A 498 41.37 11.37 -3.05
C TYR A 498 41.61 10.10 -2.23
N ASP A 499 42.65 9.32 -2.57
CA ASP A 499 43.05 8.11 -1.84
C ASP A 499 41.89 7.11 -1.63
N ALA A 500 41.08 6.94 -2.69
CA ALA A 500 39.90 6.09 -2.68
C ALA A 500 40.20 4.70 -3.26
N GLU A 501 40.97 3.87 -2.53
CA GLU A 501 41.49 2.57 -3.00
C GLU A 501 40.44 1.67 -3.70
N ASP A 502 39.26 1.49 -3.09
CA ASP A 502 38.18 0.67 -3.63
C ASP A 502 37.61 1.18 -4.95
N LEU A 503 37.66 2.50 -5.15
CA LEU A 503 37.17 3.15 -6.36
C LEU A 503 38.25 3.14 -7.44
N GLU A 504 39.50 3.38 -7.03
CA GLU A 504 40.67 3.33 -7.90
C GLU A 504 40.81 1.96 -8.55
N GLU A 505 40.75 0.88 -7.77
CA GLU A 505 40.85 -0.49 -8.28
C GLU A 505 39.70 -0.83 -9.24
N PHE A 506 38.49 -0.32 -8.98
CA PHE A 506 37.34 -0.49 -9.86
C PHE A 506 37.51 0.28 -11.18
N CYS A 507 37.84 1.56 -11.12
CA CYS A 507 38.08 2.40 -12.29
C CYS A 507 39.24 1.86 -13.13
N PHE A 508 40.32 1.39 -12.49
CA PHE A 508 41.47 0.79 -13.17
C PHE A 508 41.06 -0.46 -13.97
N LYS A 509 40.31 -1.38 -13.35
CA LYS A 509 39.79 -2.57 -14.04
C LYS A 509 38.90 -2.21 -15.23
N PHE A 510 38.02 -1.23 -15.06
CA PHE A 510 37.19 -0.74 -16.17
C PHE A 510 38.05 -0.20 -17.31
N CYS A 511 39.04 0.66 -17.02
CA CYS A 511 39.94 1.20 -18.02
C CYS A 511 40.73 0.12 -18.76
N VAL A 512 41.20 -0.93 -18.07
CA VAL A 512 41.93 -2.05 -18.70
C VAL A 512 41.01 -2.88 -19.61
N ASN A 513 39.79 -3.18 -19.19
CA ASN A 513 38.84 -3.97 -20.00
C ASN A 513 38.40 -3.23 -21.26
N HIS A 514 38.39 -1.89 -21.23
CA HIS A 514 37.99 -1.02 -22.35
C HIS A 514 39.17 -0.24 -22.94
N LEU A 515 40.40 -0.75 -22.78
CA LEU A 515 41.65 0.00 -23.04
C LEU A 515 41.71 0.62 -24.45
N THR A 516 41.28 -0.11 -25.48
CA THR A 516 41.29 0.37 -26.87
C THR A 516 40.45 1.63 -27.07
N GLU A 517 39.29 1.70 -26.41
CA GLU A 517 38.37 2.84 -26.54
C GLU A 517 38.77 3.97 -25.59
N VAL A 518 39.17 3.64 -24.35
CA VAL A 518 39.60 4.60 -23.34
C VAL A 518 40.83 5.39 -23.80
N THR A 519 41.79 4.74 -24.45
CA THR A 519 42.99 5.40 -25.00
C THR A 519 42.71 6.39 -26.15
N GLN A 520 41.50 6.36 -26.73
CA GLN A 520 41.07 7.30 -27.77
C GLN A 520 40.32 8.51 -27.20
N THR A 521 40.03 8.54 -25.90
CA THR A 521 39.28 9.62 -25.26
C THR A 521 40.15 10.85 -24.98
N ALA A 522 39.55 12.04 -24.99
CA ALA A 522 40.24 13.28 -24.64
C ALA A 522 40.76 13.25 -23.18
N ALA A 523 39.99 12.66 -22.27
CA ALA A 523 40.35 12.52 -20.86
C ALA A 523 41.68 11.76 -20.66
N PHE A 524 41.94 10.73 -21.46
CA PHE A 524 43.18 9.96 -21.40
C PHE A 524 44.41 10.81 -21.79
N TRP A 525 44.28 11.70 -22.78
CA TRP A 525 45.38 12.52 -23.28
C TRP A 525 45.62 13.82 -22.50
N GLN A 526 44.67 14.25 -21.68
CA GLN A 526 44.75 15.49 -20.90
C GLN A 526 45.37 15.31 -19.49
N ILE A 527 45.69 14.08 -19.08
CA ILE A 527 46.14 13.77 -17.71
C ILE A 527 47.68 13.84 -17.54
N ASP A 528 48.09 14.03 -16.29
CA ASP A 528 49.49 14.11 -15.86
C ASP A 528 50.32 12.88 -16.31
N GLY A 529 51.53 13.15 -16.82
CA GLY A 529 52.42 12.15 -17.40
C GLY A 529 52.94 11.13 -16.40
N ASN A 530 52.98 11.45 -15.11
CA ASN A 530 53.35 10.47 -14.07
C ASN A 530 52.25 9.44 -13.86
N MET A 531 51.00 9.89 -13.75
CA MET A 531 49.84 9.02 -13.61
C MET A 531 49.68 8.09 -14.82
N LEU A 532 49.92 8.61 -16.04
CA LEU A 532 49.88 7.81 -17.25
C LEU A 532 50.94 6.71 -17.26
N LYS A 533 52.18 7.01 -16.84
CA LYS A 533 53.26 6.01 -16.72
C LYS A 533 52.89 4.92 -15.73
N GLU A 534 52.37 5.30 -14.57
CA GLU A 534 51.94 4.36 -13.53
C GLU A 534 50.80 3.46 -14.02
N PHE A 535 49.81 4.03 -14.71
CA PHE A 535 48.74 3.28 -15.34
C PHE A 535 49.27 2.25 -16.36
N ILE A 536 50.17 2.65 -17.27
CA ILE A 536 50.76 1.76 -18.27
C ILE A 536 51.57 0.64 -17.60
N CYS A 537 52.38 0.98 -16.59
CA CYS A 537 53.14 0.00 -15.82
C CYS A 537 52.21 -1.03 -15.15
N ARG A 538 51.12 -0.57 -14.52
CA ARG A 538 50.15 -1.43 -13.85
C ARG A 538 49.37 -2.29 -14.86
N ALA A 539 48.89 -1.70 -15.97
CA ALA A 539 48.22 -2.41 -17.05
C ALA A 539 49.12 -3.49 -17.69
N SER A 540 50.42 -3.22 -17.84
CA SER A 540 51.38 -4.19 -18.35
C SER A 540 51.53 -5.43 -17.46
N ARG A 541 51.52 -5.24 -16.13
CA ARG A 541 51.58 -6.34 -15.16
C ARG A 541 50.31 -7.18 -15.17
N CYS A 542 49.16 -6.57 -15.46
CA CYS A 542 47.87 -7.24 -15.60
C CYS A 542 47.69 -7.96 -16.95
N GLY A 543 48.68 -7.92 -17.85
CA GLY A 543 48.60 -8.58 -19.15
C GLY A 543 47.74 -7.86 -20.18
N ALA A 544 47.39 -6.59 -19.95
CA ALA A 544 46.52 -5.80 -20.82
C ALA A 544 47.05 -5.62 -22.26
N PHE A 545 48.36 -5.84 -22.47
CA PHE A 545 49.04 -5.71 -23.77
C PHE A 545 49.44 -7.08 -24.38
N LYS A 546 49.03 -8.20 -23.77
CA LYS A 546 49.25 -9.53 -24.35
C LYS A 546 48.07 -9.86 -25.26
N ASN A 547 48.36 -10.06 -26.55
CA ASN A 547 47.42 -10.62 -27.52
C ASN A 547 47.03 -12.05 -27.18
#